data_AF-A0A2S6R392-F1
#
_entry.id   AF-A0A2S6R392-F1
#
_cell.length_a   1.000
_cell.length_b   1.000
_cell.length_c   1.000
_cell.angle_alpha   90.00
_cell.angle_beta   90.00
_cell.angle_gamma   90.00
#
_symmetry.space_group_name_H-M   'P 1'
#
loop_
_entity.id
_entity.type
_entity.pdbx_description
1 polymer ?
#
loop_
_entity_poly.entity_id
_entity_poly.type
_entity_poly.pdbx_seq_one_letter_code
_entity_poly.pdbx_strand_id
1 'polypeptide(L)' 'MNYAEARPLYRRALDIRVKAYGSTHPEVVNSLLNLALIYDALGDYVAAEMMDERATEIIEASNRQG' A
#
# COMPACT_ATOMS: atom_id res chain seq x y z
N MET A 1 5.61 -18.09 -3.92
CA MET A 1 5.72 -16.67 -4.37
C MET A 1 6.99 -16.10 -3.77
N ASN A 2 7.85 -15.42 -4.54
CA ASN A 2 9.05 -14.79 -3.97
C ASN A 2 8.71 -13.37 -3.52
N TYR A 3 8.41 -13.20 -2.24
CA TYR A 3 8.01 -11.90 -1.67
C TYR A 3 9.12 -10.84 -1.79
N ALA A 4 10.39 -11.26 -1.76
CA ALA A 4 11.52 -10.34 -1.92
C ALA A 4 11.57 -9.73 -3.33
N GLU A 5 11.23 -10.51 -4.37
CA GLU A 5 11.13 -10.03 -5.75
C GLU A 5 9.83 -9.24 -6.01
N ALA A 6 8.73 -9.58 -5.32
CA ALA A 6 7.47 -8.88 -5.46
C ALA A 6 7.50 -7.46 -4.87
N ARG A 7 8.22 -7.26 -3.75
CA ARG A 7 8.32 -5.97 -3.05
C ARG A 7 8.67 -4.78 -3.97
N PRO A 8 9.75 -4.79 -4.77
CA PRO A 8 10.07 -3.67 -5.66
C PRO A 8 9.02 -3.45 -6.75
N LEU A 9 8.33 -4.52 -7.21
CA LEU A 9 7.27 -4.40 -8.21
C LEU A 9 6.06 -3.65 -7.66
N TYR A 10 5.62 -4.00 -6.45
CA TYR A 10 4.51 -3.31 -5.78
C TYR A 10 4.88 -1.88 -5.36
N ARG A 11 6.13 -1.61 -4.99
CA ARG A 11 6.60 -0.23 -4.75
C ARG A 11 6.51 0.61 -6.01
N ARG A 12 6.95 0.08 -7.15
CA ARG A 12 6.83 0.78 -8.45
C ARG A 12 5.37 0.97 -8.86
N ALA A 13 4.51 -0.03 -8.63
CA ALA A 13 3.09 0.07 -8.91
C ALA A 13 2.42 1.18 -8.07
N LEU A 14 2.78 1.27 -6.78
CA LEU A 14 2.32 2.34 -5.89
C LEU A 14 2.68 3.72 -6.44
N ASP A 15 3.94 3.93 -6.84
CA ASP A 15 4.38 5.22 -7.37
C ASP A 15 3.65 5.63 -8.66
N ILE A 16 3.41 4.66 -9.54
CA ILE A 16 2.65 4.89 -10.78
C ILE A 16 1.20 5.25 -10.45
N ARG A 17 0.55 4.50 -9.55
CA ARG A 17 -0.86 4.71 -9.18
C ARG A 17 -1.08 6.03 -8.45
N VAL A 18 -0.16 6.43 -7.57
CA VAL A 18 -0.20 7.75 -6.92
C VAL A 18 -0.11 8.86 -7.96
N LYS A 19 0.77 8.74 -8.96
CA LYS A 19 0.89 9.73 -10.04
C LYS A 19 -0.32 9.75 -10.97
N ALA A 20 -0.89 8.59 -11.26
CA ALA A 20 -1.99 8.46 -12.21
C ALA A 20 -3.35 8.86 -11.61
N TYR A 21 -3.59 8.52 -10.35
CA TYR A 21 -4.91 8.62 -9.73
C TYR A 21 -4.98 9.55 -8.51
N GLY A 22 -3.83 9.99 -8.00
CA GLY A 22 -3.74 10.71 -6.73
C GLY A 22 -3.65 9.76 -5.53
N SER A 23 -3.28 10.32 -4.38
CA SER A 23 -2.94 9.56 -3.17
C SER A 23 -4.12 8.90 -2.47
N THR A 24 -5.36 9.31 -2.75
CA THR A 24 -6.56 8.80 -2.07
C THR A 24 -7.31 7.73 -2.87
N HIS A 25 -6.84 7.40 -4.07
CA HIS A 25 -7.56 6.49 -4.95
C HIS A 25 -7.53 5.04 -4.42
N PRO A 26 -8.60 4.24 -4.60
CA PRO A 26 -8.64 2.84 -4.16
C PRO A 26 -7.47 1.97 -4.68
N GLU A 27 -6.96 2.26 -5.88
CA GLU A 27 -5.79 1.54 -6.41
C GLU A 27 -4.49 1.80 -5.61
N VAL A 28 -4.36 2.97 -4.98
CA VAL A 28 -3.26 3.27 -4.07
C VAL A 28 -3.40 2.44 -2.79
N VAL A 29 -4.61 2.37 -2.22
CA VAL A 29 -4.94 1.52 -1.07
C VAL A 29 -4.58 0.06 -1.35
N ASN A 30 -5.02 -0.47 -2.50
CA ASN A 30 -4.71 -1.84 -2.90
C ASN A 30 -3.20 -2.11 -2.98
N SER A 31 -2.39 -1.14 -3.43
CA SER A 31 -0.94 -1.31 -3.48
C SER A 31 -0.29 -1.27 -2.11
N LEU A 32 -0.80 -0.46 -1.19
CA LEU A 32 -0.34 -0.39 0.19
C LEU A 32 -0.63 -1.70 0.93
N LEU A 33 -1.86 -2.22 0.86
CA LEU A 33 -2.22 -3.50 1.50
C LEU A 33 -1.39 -4.68 0.97
N ASN A 34 -1.13 -4.72 -0.34
CA ASN A 34 -0.25 -5.74 -0.91
C ASN A 34 1.20 -5.62 -0.42
N LEU A 35 1.71 -4.39 -0.24
CA LEU A 35 3.02 -4.17 0.38
C LEU A 35 3.03 -4.61 1.84
N ALA A 36 1.95 -4.35 2.60
CA ALA A 36 1.83 -4.79 3.98
C ALA A 36 1.97 -6.31 4.11
N LEU A 37 1.21 -7.07 3.31
CA LEU A 37 1.28 -8.54 3.26
C LEU A 37 2.67 -9.05 2.84
N ILE A 38 3.33 -8.35 1.92
CA ILE A 38 4.70 -8.70 1.50
C ILE A 38 5.70 -8.50 2.64
N TYR A 39 5.59 -7.39 3.38
CA TYR A 39 6.47 -7.11 4.52
C TYR A 39 6.23 -8.09 5.67
N ASP A 40 4.98 -8.42 5.96
CA ASP A 40 4.61 -9.44 6.94
C ASP A 40 5.22 -10.80 6.59
N ALA A 41 5.08 -11.23 5.32
CA ALA A 41 5.66 -12.47 4.84
C ALA A 41 7.20 -12.48 4.83
N LEU A 42 7.85 -11.32 4.88
CA LEU A 42 9.30 -11.16 5.01
C LEU A 42 9.76 -10.97 6.46
N GLY A 43 8.83 -10.93 7.42
CA GLY A 43 9.09 -10.72 8.85
C GLY A 43 9.37 -9.26 9.24
N ASP A 44 9.11 -8.31 8.35
CA ASP A 44 9.26 -6.87 8.61
C ASP A 44 7.92 -6.28 9.07
N TYR A 45 7.49 -6.66 10.27
CA TYR A 45 6.17 -6.30 10.79
C TYR A 45 5.99 -4.79 10.97
N VAL A 46 7.06 -4.05 11.25
CA VAL A 46 7.02 -2.58 11.34
C VAL A 46 6.67 -1.97 9.99
N ALA A 47 7.34 -2.40 8.91
CA ALA A 47 7.00 -1.93 7.58
C ALA A 47 5.60 -2.38 7.14
N ALA A 48 5.14 -3.56 7.59
CA ALA A 48 3.80 -4.04 7.31
C ALA A 48 2.73 -3.13 7.93
N GLU A 49 2.84 -2.87 9.25
CA GLU A 49 1.94 -2.00 10.00
C GLU A 49 1.88 -0.59 9.39
N MET A 50 3.03 -0.01 9.04
CA MET A 50 3.08 1.30 8.39
C MET A 50 2.32 1.35 7.05
N MET A 51 2.32 0.26 6.27
CA MET A 51 1.57 0.24 5.00
C MET A 51 0.06 0.11 5.24
N ASP A 52 -0.34 -0.69 6.23
CA ASP A 52 -1.75 -0.87 6.61
C ASP A 52 -2.35 0.39 7.24
N GLU A 53 -1.61 1.06 8.12
CA GLU A 53 -2.02 2.34 8.72
C GLU A 53 -2.27 3.38 7.63
N ARG A 54 -1.33 3.53 6.70
CA ARG A 54 -1.47 4.47 5.58
C ARG A 54 -2.66 4.15 4.68
N ALA A 55 -2.94 2.85 4.45
CA ALA A 55 -4.11 2.43 3.69
C ALA A 55 -5.42 2.82 4.41
N THR A 56 -5.45 2.64 5.73
CA THR A 56 -6.60 2.99 6.59
C THR A 56 -6.84 4.50 6.60
N GLU A 57 -5.80 5.31 6.77
CA GLU A 57 -5.89 6.78 6.72
C GLU A 57 -6.51 7.27 5.42
N ILE A 58 -6.16 6.67 4.28
CA ILE A 58 -6.72 7.03 2.98
C ILE A 58 -8.23 6.70 2.92
N ILE A 59 -8.62 5.53 3.40
CA ILE A 59 -10.04 5.11 3.43
C ILE A 59 -10.84 6.08 4.30
N GLU A 60 -10.33 6.41 5.49
CA GLU A 60 -11.00 7.36 6.40
C GLU A 60 -11.09 8.76 5.82
N ALA A 61 -10.01 9.26 5.21
CA ALA A 61 -10.00 10.57 4.56
C ALA A 61 -11.02 10.66 3.42
N SER A 62 -11.20 9.55 2.68
CA SER A 62 -12.19 9.45 1.61
C SER A 62 -13.62 9.44 2.15
N ASN A 63 -13.85 8.80 3.29
CA ASN A 63 -15.16 8.75 3.95
C ASN A 63 -15.55 10.06 4.66
N ARG A 64 -14.58 10.90 5.02
CA ARG A 64 -14.82 12.23 5.64
C ARG A 64 -15.22 13.31 4.62
N GLN A 65 -15.04 13.07 3.32
CA GLN A 65 -15.34 14.02 2.25
C GLN A 65 -16.64 13.73 1.48
N GLY A 66 -17.33 12.64 1.80
CA GLY A 66 -18.66 12.30 1.28
C GLY A 66 -19.77 12.71 2.25
#